data_AF-A0A8T4J4Q7-F1
#
_entry.id   AF-A0A8T4J4Q7-F1
#
_cell.length_a   1.000
_cell.length_b   1.000
_cell.length_c   1.000
_cell.angle_alpha   90.00
_cell.angle_beta   90.00
_cell.angle_gamma   90.00
#
_symmetry.space_group_name_H-M   'P 1'
#
loop_
_entity.id
_entity.type
_entity.pdbx_description
1 polymer ?
#
loop_
_entity_poly.entity_id
_entity_poly.type
_entity_poly.pdbx_seq_one_letter_code
_entity_poly.pdbx_strand_id
1 'polypeptide(L)' 'RSGVDRFAGATWEPDRRGVPLLDGVDAWLVARTHEIRPIGDHLLVVGEVIDNGGPANASPLI' A
#
# COMPACT_ATOMS: atom_id res chain seq x y z
N ARG A 1 17.07 -8.82 -4.25
CA ARG A 1 18.06 -7.89 -3.66
C ARG A 1 17.42 -7.21 -2.45
N SER A 2 17.92 -7.45 -1.25
CA SER A 2 17.65 -6.66 -0.06
C SER A 2 18.80 -5.65 0.12
N GLY A 3 18.53 -4.41 0.52
CA GLY A 3 19.55 -3.37 0.76
C GLY A 3 19.43 -2.09 -0.08
N VAL A 4 18.49 -2.02 -1.03
CA VAL A 4 18.11 -0.76 -1.67
C VAL A 4 17.02 -0.11 -0.83
N ASP A 5 17.16 1.17 -0.52
CA ASP A 5 16.07 1.95 0.05
C ASP A 5 14.97 2.12 -1.01
N ARG A 6 13.84 1.45 -0.78
CA ARG A 6 12.70 1.44 -1.70
C ARG A 6 11.87 2.73 -1.64
N PHE A 7 12.12 3.58 -0.63
CA PHE A 7 11.49 4.88 -0.49
C PHE A 7 12.39 6.02 -0.99
N ALA A 8 13.63 5.73 -1.40
CA ALA A 8 14.52 6.75 -1.93
C ALA A 8 13.88 7.47 -3.13
N GLY A 9 13.66 8.79 -2.98
CA GLY A 9 13.04 9.63 -4.00
C GLY A 9 11.51 9.71 -3.98
N ALA A 10 10.84 8.97 -3.09
CA ALA A 10 9.41 9.09 -2.85
C ALA A 10 9.14 9.95 -1.60
N THR A 11 8.17 10.86 -1.68
CA THR A 11 7.64 11.54 -0.50
C THR A 11 6.59 10.62 0.15
N TRP A 12 6.70 10.42 1.46
CA TRP A 12 5.78 9.59 2.22
C TRP A 12 5.73 10.02 3.68
N GLU A 13 4.60 9.75 4.33
CA GLU A 13 4.41 9.97 5.77
C GLU A 13 3.68 8.80 6.41
N PRO A 14 3.93 8.48 7.69
CA PRO A 14 3.17 7.45 8.39
C PRO A 14 1.75 7.92 8.72
N ASP A 15 0.77 7.03 8.55
CA ASP A 15 -0.57 7.24 9.12
C ASP A 15 -0.52 7.19 10.67
N ARG A 16 -1.68 7.40 11.31
CA ARG A 16 -1.81 7.30 12.79
C ARG A 16 -1.44 5.93 13.39
N ARG A 17 -1.24 4.89 12.56
CA ARG A 17 -0.87 3.52 12.94
C ARG A 17 0.58 3.20 12.55
N GLY A 18 1.32 4.15 11.97
CA GLY A 18 2.69 3.96 11.51
C GLY A 18 2.82 3.34 10.12
N VAL A 19 1.72 3.20 9.37
CA VAL A 19 1.73 2.64 8.01
C VAL A 19 2.20 3.72 7.03
N PRO A 20 3.23 3.46 6.20
CA PRO A 20 3.73 4.45 5.26
C PRO A 20 2.70 4.72 4.16
N LEU A 21 2.28 5.98 4.03
CA LEU A 21 1.43 6.48 2.96
C LEU A 21 2.29 7.28 1.98
N LEU A 22 2.22 6.92 0.70
CA LEU A 22 2.91 7.65 -0.36
C LEU A 22 2.12 8.90 -0.75
N ASP A 23 2.82 10.00 -0.96
CA ASP A 23 2.23 11.21 -1.55
C ASP A 23 2.13 11.09 -3.07
N GLY A 24 1.22 11.86 -3.67
CA GLY A 24 1.10 11.99 -5.13
C GLY A 24 0.55 10.75 -5.84
N VAL A 25 0.08 9.75 -5.10
CA VAL A 25 -0.61 8.58 -5.66
C VAL A 25 -2.10 8.87 -5.88
N ASP A 26 -2.68 8.17 -6.85
CA ASP A 26 -4.11 8.28 -7.18
C ASP A 26 -5.04 7.73 -6.09
N ALA A 27 -4.57 6.75 -5.31
CA ALA A 27 -5.28 6.20 -4.18
C ALA A 27 -4.35 5.42 -3.24
N TRP A 28 -4.71 5.31 -1.97
CA TRP A 28 -4.08 4.42 -1.00
C TRP A 28 -5.13 3.73 -0.12
N LEU A 29 -4.77 2.54 0.37
CA LEU A 29 -5.57 1.75 1.30
C LEU A 29 -4.68 1.32 2.47
N VAL A 30 -5.12 1.58 3.70
CA VAL A 30 -4.55 0.94 4.89
C VAL A 30 -5.41 -0.27 5.20
N ALA A 31 -4.78 -1.44 5.29
CA ALA A 31 -5.48 -2.69 5.52
C ALA A 31 -4.83 -3.52 6.62
N ARG A 32 -5.64 -4.27 7.36
CA ARG A 32 -5.18 -5.35 8.23
C ARG A 32 -5.19 -6.66 7.45
N THR A 33 -4.17 -7.50 7.62
CA THR A 33 -4.18 -8.85 7.07
C THR A 33 -5.36 -9.65 7.65
N HIS A 34 -6.29 -10.02 6.79
CA HIS A 34 -7.46 -10.82 7.13
C HIS A 34 -7.22 -12.31 6.88
N GLU A 35 -6.62 -12.65 5.74
CA GLU A 35 -6.35 -14.03 5.36
C GLU A 35 -5.08 -14.14 4.50
N ILE A 36 -4.38 -15.26 4.62
CA ILE A 36 -3.24 -15.62 3.76
C ILE A 36 -3.45 -17.06 3.26
N ARG A 37 -3.42 -17.26 1.94
CA ARG A 37 -3.51 -18.59 1.30
C ARG A 37 -2.33 -18.85 0.36
N PRO A 38 -1.67 -20.02 0.43
CA PRO A 38 -0.75 -20.45 -0.62
C PRO A 38 -1.50 -20.69 -1.94
N ILE A 39 -1.00 -20.14 -3.04
CA ILE A 39 -1.49 -20.38 -4.39
C ILE A 39 -0.27 -20.55 -5.31
N GLY A 40 0.01 -21.80 -5.69
CA GLY A 40 1.23 -22.12 -6.44
C GLY A 40 2.49 -21.73 -5.66
N ASP A 41 3.32 -20.89 -6.26
CA ASP A 41 4.53 -20.30 -5.70
C ASP A 41 4.30 -18.93 -5.01
N HIS A 42 3.04 -18.49 -4.88
CA HIS A 42 2.67 -17.20 -4.31
C HIS A 42 1.78 -17.34 -3.07
N LEU A 43 1.63 -16.22 -2.35
CA LEU A 43 0.64 -16.05 -1.29
C LEU A 43 -0.45 -15.09 -1.77
N LEU A 44 -1.70 -15.53 -1.75
CA LEU A 44 -2.85 -14.63 -1.82
C LEU A 44 -3.08 -14.05 -0.42
N VAL A 45 -3.07 -12.72 -0.32
CA VAL A 45 -3.30 -12.00 0.93
C VAL A 45 -4.61 -11.22 0.79
N VAL A 46 -5.58 -11.48 1.66
CA VAL A 46 -6.81 -10.69 1.78
C VAL A 46 -6.59 -9.63 2.85
N GLY A 47 -6.82 -8.36 2.49
CA GLY A 47 -6.75 -7.22 3.41
C GLY A 47 -8.14 -6.69 3.77
N GLU A 48 -8.41 -6.53 5.07
CA GLU A 48 -9.56 -5.76 5.57
C GLU A 48 -9.19 -4.27 5.55
N VAL A 49 -9.87 -3.47 4.73
CA VAL A 49 -9.62 -2.03 4.63
C VAL A 49 -10.09 -1.32 5.90
N ILE A 50 -9.18 -0.55 6.51
CA ILE A 50 -9.39 0.16 7.79
C ILE A 50 -9.15 1.66 7.69
N ASP A 51 -8.60 2.13 6.56
CA ASP A 51 -8.48 3.54 6.18
C ASP A 51 -8.24 3.63 4.67
N ASN A 52 -8.58 4.77 4.06
CA ASN A 52 -8.41 4.98 2.61
C ASN A 52 -8.34 6.47 2.28
N GLY A 53 -7.76 6.79 1.13
CA GLY A 53 -7.76 8.16 0.61
C GLY A 53 -7.19 8.25 -0.80
N GLY A 54 -7.23 9.46 -1.34
CA GLY A 54 -6.79 9.78 -2.69
C GLY A 54 -7.60 10.94 -3.29
N PRO A 55 -7.12 11.56 -4.37
CA PRO A 55 -7.90 12.53 -5.12
C PRO A 55 -9.18 11.91 -5.69
N ALA A 56 -10.29 12.65 -5.65
CA ALA A 56 -11.59 12.17 -6.14
C ALA A 56 -11.62 11.89 -7.66
N ASN A 57 -10.75 12.57 -8.42
CA ASN A 57 -10.67 12.47 -9.89
C ASN A 57 -9.23 12.15 -10.31
N ALA A 58 -8.77 10.96 -9.95
CA ALA A 58 -7.49 10.39 -10.35
C ALA A 58 -7.49 9.87 -11.81
N SER A 59 -6.29 9.73 -12.39
CA SER A 59 -6.08 9.05 -13.68
C SER A 59 -5.01 7.97 -13.50
N PRO A 60 -5.42 6.74 -13.11
CA PRO A 60 -4.48 5.69 -12.71
C PRO A 60 -3.53 5.32 -13.84
N LEU A 61 -2.28 5.06 -13.46
CA LEU A 61 -1.34 4.38 -14.34
C LEU A 61 -1.85 2.97 -14.66
N ILE A 62 -1.74 2.57 -15.93
CA ILE A 62 -2.11 1.24 -16.44
C ILE A 62 -0.87 0.54 -16.98
#